data_AF-A0A9Q0LTE5-F1
#
_entry.id   AF-A0A9Q0LTE5-F1
#
_cell.length_a   1.000
_cell.length_b   1.000
_cell.length_c   1.000
_cell.angle_alpha   90.00
_cell.angle_beta   90.00
_cell.angle_gamma   90.00
#
_symmetry.space_group_name_H-M   'P 1'
#
loop_
_entity.id
_entity.type
_entity.pdbx_description
1 polymer ?
#
loop_
_entity_poly.entity_id
_entity_poly.type
_entity_poly.pdbx_seq_one_letter_code
_entity_poly.pdbx_strand_id
1 'polypeptide(L)'
;MSKLRDSFLRQKENILQKIGKSKQTKDEEFEQISSEFNNHEIEMKRLFNSAQQFFQALKTLENTAKTLSNEIEGFYSNSKITNQTIPSKIAGNFSAIMDSIEELNNEHMEVIRPINSQIKYIEETKQKFQVRKKNQLQLDVLKKKMEKIEEKKEKKPEAISEIENKLQKAELDFVQINDDCKQNIRKIFQNKHEAMNIPLISLLRGQEAMLSSFKSTPFTPFYFAKSQQNQNQNQNQNQNQNQNQNQNQNQNYLLTEKPKNFDKEIEDEKKNNEK
;
A
#
# COMPACT_ATOMS: atom_id res chain seq x y z
N MET A 1 -10.13 -24.41 -48.59
CA MET A 1 -8.72 -24.72 -48.24
C MET A 1 -8.56 -24.64 -46.74
N SER A 2 -8.06 -25.69 -46.09
CA SER A 2 -8.05 -25.86 -44.62
C SER A 2 -7.28 -24.75 -43.89
N LYS A 3 -7.85 -24.20 -42.81
CA LYS A 3 -7.22 -23.20 -41.91
C LYS A 3 -5.80 -23.59 -41.48
N LEU A 4 -5.53 -24.89 -41.37
CA LEU A 4 -4.23 -25.45 -41.03
C LEU A 4 -3.17 -25.17 -42.11
N ARG A 5 -3.56 -25.29 -43.39
CA ARG A 5 -2.68 -25.04 -44.53
C ARG A 5 -2.29 -23.56 -44.61
N ASP A 6 -3.23 -22.65 -44.38
CA ASP A 6 -2.95 -21.21 -44.37
C ASP A 6 -2.08 -20.81 -43.18
N SER A 7 -2.25 -21.46 -42.03
CA SER A 7 -1.38 -21.27 -40.86
C SER A 7 0.07 -21.66 -41.14
N PHE A 8 0.27 -22.85 -41.72
CA PHE A 8 1.58 -23.34 -42.11
C PHE A 8 2.27 -22.40 -43.12
N LEU A 9 1.53 -21.91 -44.11
CA LEU A 9 2.07 -20.99 -45.11
C LEU A 9 2.53 -19.66 -44.49
N ARG A 10 1.77 -19.09 -43.54
CA ARG A 10 2.18 -17.87 -42.81
C ARG A 10 3.40 -18.11 -41.93
N GLN A 11 3.48 -19.25 -41.24
CA GLN A 11 4.66 -19.60 -40.43
C GLN A 11 5.91 -19.75 -41.30
N LYS A 12 5.79 -20.44 -42.44
CA LYS A 12 6.88 -20.54 -43.42
C LYS A 12 7.33 -19.18 -43.91
N GLU A 13 6.41 -18.29 -44.26
CA GLU A 13 6.74 -16.95 -44.76
C GLU A 13 7.46 -16.10 -43.70
N ASN A 14 7.00 -16.12 -42.45
CA ASN A 14 7.67 -15.44 -41.33
C ASN A 14 9.12 -15.91 -41.17
N ILE A 15 9.38 -17.22 -41.26
CA ILE A 15 10.75 -17.76 -41.22
C ILE A 15 11.57 -17.24 -42.40
N LEU A 16 11.02 -17.25 -43.62
CA LEU A 16 11.70 -16.78 -44.82
C LEU A 16 12.05 -15.28 -44.75
N GLN A 17 11.16 -14.46 -44.20
CA GLN A 17 11.42 -13.02 -43.96
C GLN A 17 12.55 -12.82 -42.96
N LYS A 18 12.53 -13.56 -41.82
CA LYS A 18 13.58 -13.48 -40.80
C LYS A 18 14.98 -13.83 -41.31
N ILE A 19 15.09 -14.72 -42.31
CA ILE A 19 16.37 -15.11 -42.90
C ILE A 19 16.69 -14.34 -44.20
N GLY A 20 15.95 -13.26 -44.50
CA GLY A 20 16.19 -12.40 -45.66
C GLY A 20 15.85 -13.02 -47.02
N LYS A 21 15.17 -14.17 -47.04
CA LYS A 21 14.78 -14.90 -48.28
C LYS A 21 13.39 -14.52 -48.80
N SER A 22 12.77 -13.50 -48.22
CA SER A 22 11.50 -12.95 -48.69
C SER A 22 11.39 -11.47 -48.37
N LYS A 23 10.74 -10.71 -49.25
CA LYS A 23 10.44 -9.29 -49.02
C LYS A 23 9.30 -9.19 -48.00
N GLN A 24 9.45 -8.28 -47.03
CA GLN A 24 8.44 -7.97 -46.03
C GLN A 24 7.81 -6.63 -46.38
N THR A 25 6.48 -6.53 -46.28
CA THR A 25 5.82 -5.22 -46.30
C THR A 25 6.31 -4.41 -45.10
N LYS A 26 7.06 -3.31 -45.32
CA LYS A 26 7.54 -2.44 -44.25
C LYS A 26 6.52 -1.32 -43.95
N ASP A 27 6.40 -0.96 -42.67
CA ASP A 27 5.57 0.16 -42.21
C ASP A 27 6.35 0.89 -41.10
N GLU A 28 7.23 1.79 -41.51
CA GLU A 28 8.18 2.46 -40.62
C GLU A 28 7.48 3.32 -39.56
N GLU A 29 6.36 3.97 -39.94
CA GLU A 29 5.51 4.70 -38.99
C GLU A 29 5.00 3.77 -37.91
N PHE A 30 4.46 2.59 -38.28
CA PHE A 30 3.97 1.62 -37.31
C PHE A 30 5.08 1.08 -36.40
N GLU A 31 6.28 0.85 -36.94
CA GLU A 31 7.43 0.38 -36.15
C GLU A 31 7.85 1.41 -35.10
N GLN A 32 7.90 2.70 -35.47
CA GLN A 32 8.22 3.78 -34.54
C GLN A 32 7.18 3.88 -33.41
N ILE A 33 5.90 4.03 -33.74
CA ILE A 33 4.85 4.21 -32.73
C ILE A 33 4.64 2.94 -31.88
N SER A 34 4.93 1.75 -32.43
CA SER A 34 4.88 0.48 -31.70
C SER A 34 5.99 0.39 -30.65
N SER A 35 7.19 0.92 -30.96
CA SER A 35 8.29 1.00 -29.99
C SER A 35 7.89 1.86 -28.79
N GLU A 36 7.37 3.07 -29.06
CA GLU A 36 6.86 3.97 -28.02
C GLU A 36 5.73 3.34 -27.21
N PHE A 37 4.79 2.67 -27.87
CA PHE A 37 3.70 1.94 -27.23
C PHE A 37 4.21 0.84 -26.27
N ASN A 38 5.20 0.05 -26.68
CA ASN A 38 5.76 -1.01 -25.83
C ASN A 38 6.47 -0.43 -24.59
N ASN A 39 7.19 0.68 -24.75
CA ASN A 39 7.79 1.39 -23.62
C ASN A 39 6.71 1.90 -22.66
N HIS A 40 5.63 2.47 -23.19
CA HIS A 40 4.51 2.94 -22.39
C HIS A 40 3.81 1.80 -21.63
N GLU A 41 3.64 0.62 -22.23
CA GLU A 41 3.13 -0.58 -21.52
C GLU A 41 3.99 -0.93 -20.30
N ILE A 42 5.31 -0.91 -20.47
CA ILE A 42 6.26 -1.21 -19.38
C ILE A 42 6.14 -0.16 -18.26
N GLU A 43 6.10 1.12 -18.61
CA GLU A 43 5.90 2.21 -17.65
C GLU A 43 4.60 2.05 -16.86
N MET A 44 3.48 1.77 -17.54
CA MET A 44 2.17 1.60 -16.92
C MET A 44 2.13 0.40 -15.98
N LYS A 45 2.72 -0.74 -16.37
CA LYS A 45 2.81 -1.93 -15.51
C LYS A 45 3.69 -1.68 -14.29
N ARG A 46 4.81 -0.96 -14.45
CA ARG A 46 5.66 -0.55 -13.33
C ARG A 46 4.93 0.37 -12.37
N LEU A 47 4.19 1.35 -12.89
CA LEU A 47 3.38 2.26 -12.08
C LEU A 47 2.32 1.50 -11.28
N PHE A 48 1.56 0.62 -11.93
CA PHE A 48 0.55 -0.22 -11.27
C PHE A 48 1.14 -1.05 -10.14
N ASN A 49 2.25 -1.75 -10.39
CA ASN A 49 2.91 -2.56 -9.38
C ASN A 49 3.43 -1.71 -8.21
N SER A 50 4.01 -0.55 -8.50
CA SER A 50 4.50 0.37 -7.46
C SER A 50 3.36 0.92 -6.60
N ALA A 51 2.23 1.27 -7.22
CA ALA A 51 1.03 1.70 -6.51
C ALA A 51 0.46 0.59 -5.63
N GLN A 52 0.39 -0.65 -6.12
CA GLN A 52 -0.05 -1.79 -5.29
C GLN A 52 0.89 -2.03 -4.10
N GLN A 53 2.21 -1.99 -4.32
CA GLN A 53 3.19 -2.13 -3.25
C GLN A 53 3.07 -1.02 -2.21
N PHE A 54 2.82 0.22 -2.63
CA PHE A 54 2.60 1.34 -1.74
C PHE A 54 1.42 1.09 -0.78
N PHE A 55 0.25 0.71 -1.31
CA PHE A 55 -0.90 0.41 -0.46
C PHE A 55 -0.72 -0.84 0.42
N GLN A 56 0.01 -1.84 -0.07
CA GLN A 56 0.39 -2.99 0.76
C GLN A 56 1.30 -2.58 1.93
N ALA A 57 2.24 -1.65 1.69
CA ALA A 57 3.10 -1.11 2.73
C ALA A 57 2.30 -0.29 3.75
N LEU A 58 1.32 0.51 3.32
CA LEU A 58 0.41 1.23 4.21
C LEU A 58 -0.37 0.28 5.12
N LYS A 59 -0.96 -0.78 4.57
CA LYS A 59 -1.63 -1.81 5.38
C LYS A 59 -0.69 -2.52 6.35
N THR A 60 0.56 -2.72 5.96
CA THR A 60 1.58 -3.31 6.86
C THR A 60 1.93 -2.36 8.00
N LEU A 61 2.07 -1.07 7.70
CA LEU A 61 2.30 -0.03 8.70
C LEU A 61 1.14 0.07 9.69
N GLU A 62 -0.09 0.06 9.21
CA GLU A 62 -1.32 0.06 10.02
C GLU A 62 -1.32 -1.11 11.02
N ASN A 63 -1.12 -2.34 10.54
CA ASN A 63 -1.08 -3.53 11.39
C ASN A 63 0.07 -3.49 12.40
N THR A 64 1.25 -3.01 11.99
CA THR A 64 2.42 -2.93 12.87
C THR A 64 2.21 -1.88 13.96
N ALA A 65 1.65 -0.72 13.60
CA ALA A 65 1.27 0.34 14.54
C ALA A 65 0.25 -0.16 15.56
N LYS A 66 -0.74 -0.94 15.12
CA LYS A 66 -1.72 -1.59 16.00
C LYS A 66 -1.09 -2.56 16.99
N THR A 67 -0.23 -3.46 16.52
CA THR A 67 0.48 -4.41 17.37
C THR A 67 1.32 -3.68 18.43
N LEU A 68 2.08 -2.67 18.03
CA LEU A 68 2.90 -1.88 18.94
C LEU A 68 2.04 -1.14 19.99
N SER A 69 0.93 -0.55 19.57
CA SER A 69 -0.02 0.10 20.49
C SER A 69 -0.53 -0.88 21.55
N ASN A 70 -0.92 -2.10 21.14
CA ASN A 70 -1.42 -3.13 22.04
C ASN A 70 -0.34 -3.65 23.01
N GLU A 71 0.91 -3.84 22.53
CA GLU A 71 2.02 -4.25 23.39
C GLU A 71 2.35 -3.21 24.45
N ILE A 72 2.33 -1.92 24.08
CA ILE A 72 2.51 -0.81 25.02
C ILE A 72 1.39 -0.81 26.06
N GLU A 73 0.14 -0.92 25.63
CA GLU A 73 -1.01 -1.00 26.55
C GLU A 73 -0.88 -2.17 27.52
N GLY A 74 -0.52 -3.36 27.02
CA GLY A 74 -0.32 -4.55 27.84
C GLY A 74 0.83 -4.40 28.86
N PHE A 75 1.95 -3.80 28.45
CA PHE A 75 3.09 -3.55 29.33
C PHE A 75 2.70 -2.66 30.52
N TYR A 76 1.98 -1.58 30.27
CA TYR A 76 1.56 -0.66 31.32
C TYR A 76 0.37 -1.16 32.15
N SER A 77 -0.53 -1.98 31.58
CA SER A 77 -1.64 -2.62 32.31
C SER A 77 -1.14 -3.54 33.42
N ASN A 78 0.04 -4.15 33.25
CA ASN A 78 0.70 -4.97 34.26
C ASN A 78 1.52 -4.16 35.29
N SER A 79 1.68 -2.85 35.08
CA SER A 79 2.42 -1.98 35.99
C SER A 79 1.48 -1.42 37.07
N LYS A 80 1.87 -1.45 38.35
CA LYS A 80 1.14 -0.79 39.45
C LYS A 80 1.21 0.76 39.39
N ILE A 81 1.62 1.31 38.24
CA ILE A 81 1.79 2.75 38.05
C ILE A 81 0.40 3.35 37.86
N THR A 82 -0.01 4.21 38.79
CA THR A 82 -1.32 4.88 38.84
C THR A 82 -1.59 5.86 37.69
N ASN A 83 -0.60 6.14 36.84
CA ASN A 83 -0.77 7.00 35.67
C ASN A 83 -1.34 6.22 34.46
N GLN A 84 -2.62 5.84 34.55
CA GLN A 84 -3.43 5.32 33.43
C GLN A 84 -3.49 6.30 32.23
N THR A 85 -3.03 7.53 32.40
CA THR A 85 -2.95 8.55 31.35
C THR A 85 -1.90 8.27 30.28
N ILE A 86 -0.85 7.48 30.56
CA ILE A 86 0.24 7.23 29.60
C ILE A 86 -0.19 6.26 28.49
N PRO A 87 -0.74 5.06 28.80
CA PRO A 87 -1.16 4.12 27.77
C PRO A 87 -2.29 4.71 26.92
N SER A 88 -3.24 5.42 27.55
CA SER A 88 -4.34 6.09 26.86
C SER A 88 -3.86 7.16 25.86
N LYS A 89 -2.85 7.96 26.19
CA LYS A 89 -2.29 8.95 25.25
C LYS A 89 -1.53 8.31 24.10
N ILE A 90 -0.73 7.27 24.37
CA ILE A 90 0.01 6.56 23.33
C ILE A 90 -0.96 5.84 22.38
N ALA A 91 -1.96 5.15 22.92
CA ALA A 91 -3.00 4.48 22.14
C ALA A 91 -3.81 5.47 21.29
N GLY A 92 -4.16 6.65 21.84
CA GLY A 92 -4.83 7.71 21.08
C GLY A 92 -4.02 8.22 19.89
N ASN A 93 -2.71 8.42 20.06
CA ASN A 93 -1.83 8.81 18.96
C ASN A 93 -1.74 7.72 17.88
N PHE A 94 -1.61 6.45 18.28
CA PHE A 94 -1.60 5.34 17.33
C PHE A 94 -2.94 5.19 16.61
N SER A 95 -4.08 5.40 17.29
CA SER A 95 -5.41 5.39 16.67
C SER A 95 -5.52 6.44 15.56
N ALA A 96 -5.15 7.69 15.85
CA ALA A 96 -5.19 8.76 14.85
C ALA A 96 -4.33 8.46 13.61
N ILE A 97 -3.17 7.82 13.81
CA ILE A 97 -2.30 7.35 12.71
C ILE A 97 -3.00 6.26 11.89
N MET A 98 -3.63 5.29 12.55
CA MET A 98 -4.33 4.20 11.88
C MET A 98 -5.53 4.72 11.07
N ASP A 99 -6.36 5.59 11.65
CA ASP A 99 -7.52 6.19 10.98
C ASP A 99 -7.08 6.93 9.70
N SER A 100 -5.94 7.64 9.77
CA SER A 100 -5.35 8.34 8.62
C SER A 100 -4.86 7.41 7.52
N ILE A 101 -4.31 6.25 7.90
CA ILE A 101 -3.89 5.23 6.94
C ILE A 101 -5.13 4.57 6.29
N GLU A 102 -6.19 4.35 7.06
CA GLU A 102 -7.46 3.83 6.54
C GLU A 102 -8.09 4.78 5.51
N GLU A 103 -8.11 6.09 5.78
CA GLU A 103 -8.57 7.10 4.82
C GLU A 103 -7.79 7.06 3.51
N LEU A 104 -6.46 6.98 3.57
CA LEU A 104 -5.62 6.84 2.38
C LEU A 104 -5.85 5.49 1.68
N ASN A 105 -6.09 4.41 2.42
CA ASN A 105 -6.46 3.12 1.85
C ASN A 105 -7.83 3.15 1.16
N ASN A 106 -8.77 4.00 1.59
CA ASN A 106 -10.06 4.17 0.91
C ASN A 106 -9.88 4.78 -0.51
N GLU A 107 -8.86 5.62 -0.70
CA GLU A 107 -8.47 6.16 -2.00
C GLU A 107 -7.82 5.09 -2.93
N HIS A 108 -7.44 3.91 -2.41
CA HIS A 108 -6.80 2.83 -3.18
C HIS A 108 -7.52 2.54 -4.50
N MET A 109 -8.85 2.42 -4.46
CA MET A 109 -9.61 2.07 -5.65
C MET A 109 -9.63 3.19 -6.69
N GLU A 110 -9.66 4.45 -6.25
CA GLU A 110 -9.59 5.61 -7.16
C GLU A 110 -8.22 5.70 -7.86
N VAL A 111 -7.16 5.21 -7.21
CA VAL A 111 -5.82 5.16 -7.78
C VAL A 111 -5.62 3.95 -8.69
N ILE A 112 -5.96 2.75 -8.22
CA ILE A 112 -5.62 1.49 -8.90
C ILE A 112 -6.53 1.21 -10.10
N ARG A 113 -7.83 1.51 -10.01
CA ARG A 113 -8.81 1.15 -11.05
C ARG A 113 -8.56 1.87 -12.38
N PRO A 114 -8.25 3.18 -12.43
CA PRO A 114 -7.96 3.85 -13.70
C PRO A 114 -6.67 3.34 -14.36
N ILE A 115 -5.60 3.15 -13.57
CA ILE A 115 -4.32 2.60 -14.06
C ILE A 115 -4.55 1.20 -14.66
N ASN A 116 -5.30 0.33 -13.96
CA ASN A 116 -5.62 -1.01 -14.46
C ASN A 116 -6.47 -0.98 -15.74
N SER A 117 -7.43 -0.06 -15.83
CA SER A 117 -8.27 0.10 -17.03
C SER A 117 -7.43 0.48 -18.25
N GLN A 118 -6.45 1.36 -18.08
CA GLN A 118 -5.49 1.70 -19.15
C GLN A 118 -4.62 0.51 -19.56
N ILE A 119 -4.12 -0.27 -18.60
CA ILE A 119 -3.35 -1.50 -18.88
C ILE A 119 -4.20 -2.48 -19.70
N LYS A 120 -5.47 -2.69 -19.34
CA LYS A 120 -6.38 -3.55 -20.13
C LYS A 120 -6.55 -3.05 -21.56
N TYR A 121 -6.73 -1.75 -21.75
CA TYR A 121 -6.88 -1.17 -23.09
C TYR A 121 -5.59 -1.31 -23.93
N ILE A 122 -4.42 -1.19 -23.30
CA ILE A 122 -3.12 -1.50 -23.91
C ILE A 122 -3.06 -2.98 -24.33
N GLU A 123 -3.48 -3.90 -23.47
CA GLU A 123 -3.47 -5.35 -23.76
C GLU A 123 -4.42 -5.73 -24.91
N GLU A 124 -5.62 -5.15 -24.95
CA GLU A 124 -6.57 -5.30 -26.06
C GLU A 124 -5.98 -4.78 -27.37
N THR A 125 -5.29 -3.64 -27.34
CA THR A 125 -4.60 -3.08 -28.51
C THR A 125 -3.47 -3.99 -28.99
N LYS A 126 -2.74 -4.61 -28.06
CA LYS A 126 -1.69 -5.60 -28.36
C LYS A 126 -2.23 -6.87 -29.01
N GLN A 127 -3.44 -7.29 -28.67
CA GLN A 127 -4.11 -8.40 -29.38
C GLN A 127 -4.36 -8.05 -30.85
N LYS A 128 -4.76 -6.80 -31.15
CA LYS A 128 -4.93 -6.32 -32.54
C LYS A 128 -3.61 -6.33 -33.31
N PHE A 129 -2.47 -6.07 -32.66
CA PHE A 129 -1.15 -6.16 -33.32
C PHE A 129 -0.85 -7.58 -33.81
N GLN A 130 -1.28 -8.61 -33.07
CA GLN A 130 -1.14 -9.99 -33.50
C GLN A 130 -1.98 -10.28 -34.74
N VAL A 131 -3.21 -9.74 -34.79
CA VAL A 131 -4.08 -9.84 -35.97
C VAL A 131 -3.46 -9.10 -37.17
N ARG A 132 -2.97 -7.87 -36.96
CA ARG A 132 -2.25 -7.09 -37.97
C ARG A 132 -1.07 -7.87 -38.55
N LYS A 133 -0.21 -8.44 -37.69
CA LYS A 133 0.94 -9.24 -38.11
C LYS A 133 0.52 -10.48 -38.91
N LYS A 134 -0.57 -11.14 -38.52
CA LYS A 134 -1.12 -12.28 -39.27
C LYS A 134 -1.61 -11.85 -40.66
N ASN A 135 -2.28 -10.71 -40.77
CA ASN A 135 -2.79 -10.18 -42.04
C ASN A 135 -1.63 -9.73 -42.94
N GLN A 136 -0.61 -9.08 -42.39
CA GLN A 136 0.62 -8.71 -43.10
C GLN A 136 1.30 -9.94 -43.74
N LEU A 137 1.48 -11.01 -42.94
CA LEU A 137 2.06 -12.26 -43.45
C LEU A 137 1.18 -12.91 -44.53
N GLN A 138 -0.14 -12.85 -44.38
CA GLN A 138 -1.08 -13.39 -45.37
C GLN A 138 -0.99 -12.62 -46.69
N LEU A 139 -0.88 -11.29 -46.62
CA LEU A 139 -0.68 -10.41 -47.76
C LEU A 139 0.62 -10.75 -48.48
N ASP A 140 1.73 -10.84 -47.77
CA ASP A 140 3.05 -11.15 -48.35
C ASP A 140 3.06 -12.54 -49.03
N VAL A 141 2.39 -13.55 -48.43
CA VAL A 141 2.20 -14.87 -49.05
C VAL A 141 1.44 -14.78 -50.38
N LEU A 142 0.40 -13.96 -50.46
CA LEU A 142 -0.42 -13.81 -51.67
C LEU A 142 0.31 -13.03 -52.76
N LYS A 143 1.01 -11.94 -52.41
CA LYS A 143 1.87 -11.20 -53.34
C LYS A 143 2.89 -12.12 -54.00
N LYS A 144 3.59 -12.93 -53.20
CA LYS A 144 4.57 -13.90 -53.70
C LYS A 144 3.96 -15.00 -54.56
N LYS A 145 2.70 -15.38 -54.32
CA LYS A 145 1.99 -16.31 -55.19
C LYS A 145 1.65 -15.67 -56.53
N MET A 146 1.22 -14.41 -56.53
CA MET A 146 0.94 -13.64 -57.74
C MET A 146 2.21 -13.45 -58.58
N GLU A 147 3.32 -13.01 -57.96
CA GLU A 147 4.63 -12.88 -58.63
C GLU A 147 5.04 -14.19 -59.35
N LYS A 148 4.86 -15.34 -58.71
CA LYS A 148 5.18 -16.64 -59.30
C LYS A 148 4.28 -17.03 -60.48
N ILE A 149 3.03 -16.58 -60.48
CA ILE A 149 2.07 -16.85 -61.56
C ILE A 149 2.45 -16.02 -62.79
N GLU A 150 2.82 -14.75 -62.57
CA GLU A 150 3.34 -13.84 -63.58
C GLU A 150 4.65 -14.36 -64.18
N GLU A 151 5.62 -14.76 -63.35
CA GLU A 151 6.89 -15.35 -63.78
C GLU A 151 6.71 -16.60 -64.66
N LYS A 152 5.75 -17.46 -64.30
CA LYS A 152 5.45 -18.70 -65.04
C LYS A 152 4.62 -18.48 -66.30
N LYS A 153 4.15 -17.26 -66.57
CA LYS A 153 3.20 -16.94 -67.66
C LYS A 153 2.00 -17.90 -67.67
N GLU A 154 1.47 -18.19 -66.48
CA GLU A 154 0.30 -19.06 -66.32
C GLU A 154 -0.86 -18.53 -67.18
N LYS A 155 -1.53 -19.42 -67.94
CA LYS A 155 -2.58 -19.01 -68.90
C LYS A 155 -4.00 -19.33 -68.46
N LYS A 156 -4.18 -19.78 -67.21
CA LYS A 156 -5.51 -20.15 -66.67
C LYS A 156 -6.17 -18.93 -66.03
N PRO A 157 -7.11 -18.25 -66.72
CA PRO A 157 -7.69 -17.00 -66.23
C PRO A 157 -8.44 -17.16 -64.89
N GLU A 158 -9.09 -18.31 -64.68
CA GLU A 158 -9.82 -18.59 -63.43
C GLU A 158 -8.88 -18.65 -62.20
N ALA A 159 -7.71 -19.27 -62.35
CA ALA A 159 -6.73 -19.40 -61.26
C ALA A 159 -6.06 -18.06 -60.93
N ILE A 160 -5.84 -17.22 -61.94
CA ILE A 160 -5.33 -15.86 -61.77
C ILE A 160 -6.37 -15.01 -61.03
N SER A 161 -7.61 -15.00 -61.52
CA SER A 161 -8.71 -14.23 -60.91
C SER A 161 -8.99 -14.65 -59.46
N GLU A 162 -8.91 -15.94 -59.13
CA GLU A 162 -9.10 -16.40 -57.74
C GLU A 162 -8.02 -15.83 -56.80
N ILE A 163 -6.77 -15.73 -57.25
CA ILE A 163 -5.66 -15.23 -56.46
C ILE A 163 -5.69 -13.70 -56.36
N GLU A 164 -6.02 -13.00 -57.43
CA GLU A 164 -6.25 -11.55 -57.43
C GLU A 164 -7.34 -11.16 -56.42
N ASN A 165 -8.49 -11.84 -56.45
CA ASN A 165 -9.58 -11.59 -55.49
C ASN A 165 -9.13 -11.82 -54.04
N LYS A 166 -8.34 -12.88 -53.77
CA LYS A 166 -7.78 -13.13 -52.43
C LYS A 166 -6.76 -12.08 -52.03
N LEU A 167 -5.94 -11.62 -52.96
CA LEU A 167 -4.94 -10.59 -52.73
C LEU A 167 -5.62 -9.26 -52.37
N GLN A 168 -6.58 -8.82 -53.19
CA GLN A 168 -7.35 -7.61 -52.94
C GLN A 168 -8.04 -7.65 -51.56
N LYS A 169 -8.64 -8.80 -51.20
CA LYS A 169 -9.22 -8.96 -49.87
C LYS A 169 -8.17 -8.85 -48.75
N ALA A 170 -7.02 -9.50 -48.91
CA ALA A 170 -5.95 -9.45 -47.91
C ALA A 170 -5.34 -8.04 -47.77
N GLU A 171 -5.29 -7.26 -48.85
CA GLU A 171 -4.89 -5.86 -48.83
C GLU A 171 -5.86 -5.00 -48.02
N LEU A 172 -7.16 -5.12 -48.29
CA LEU A 172 -8.21 -4.43 -47.53
C LEU A 172 -8.17 -4.82 -46.04
N ASP A 173 -8.13 -6.11 -45.74
CA ASP A 173 -8.06 -6.64 -44.38
C ASP A 173 -6.79 -6.16 -43.64
N PHE A 174 -5.68 -5.95 -44.34
CA PHE A 174 -4.43 -5.44 -43.76
C PHE A 174 -4.48 -3.92 -43.52
N VAL A 175 -4.95 -3.14 -44.49
CA VAL A 175 -5.07 -1.68 -44.36
C VAL A 175 -6.00 -1.34 -43.20
N GLN A 176 -7.18 -1.97 -43.14
CA GLN A 176 -8.15 -1.72 -42.08
C GLN A 176 -7.57 -2.00 -40.69
N ILE A 177 -6.98 -3.18 -40.47
CA ILE A 177 -6.40 -3.51 -39.16
C ILE A 177 -5.17 -2.65 -38.84
N ASN A 178 -4.41 -2.22 -39.84
CA ASN A 178 -3.26 -1.34 -39.65
C ASN A 178 -3.71 0.03 -39.13
N ASP A 179 -4.69 0.62 -39.80
CA ASP A 179 -5.25 1.92 -39.44
C ASP A 179 -5.91 1.86 -38.06
N ASP A 180 -6.67 0.79 -37.78
CA ASP A 180 -7.24 0.55 -36.45
C ASP A 180 -6.14 0.51 -35.37
N CYS A 181 -5.03 -0.18 -35.62
CA CYS A 181 -3.92 -0.23 -34.66
C CYS A 181 -3.31 1.16 -34.46
N LYS A 182 -3.02 1.90 -35.54
CA LYS A 182 -2.46 3.27 -35.48
C LYS A 182 -3.39 4.21 -34.70
N GLN A 183 -4.70 4.15 -34.96
CA GLN A 183 -5.70 4.95 -34.25
C GLN A 183 -5.78 4.61 -32.76
N ASN A 184 -5.76 3.33 -32.39
CA ASN A 184 -5.79 2.92 -30.98
C ASN A 184 -4.54 3.40 -30.23
N ILE A 185 -3.35 3.28 -30.85
CA ILE A 185 -2.11 3.81 -30.26
C ILE A 185 -2.23 5.31 -30.02
N ARG A 186 -2.69 6.08 -31.02
CA ARG A 186 -2.89 7.53 -30.88
C ARG A 186 -3.86 7.87 -29.74
N LYS A 187 -4.98 7.14 -29.63
CA LYS A 187 -5.94 7.33 -28.53
C LYS A 187 -5.34 7.07 -27.15
N ILE A 188 -4.51 6.03 -27.01
CA ILE A 188 -3.80 5.74 -25.76
C ILE A 188 -2.93 6.94 -25.35
N PHE A 189 -2.15 7.47 -26.27
CA PHE A 189 -1.28 8.61 -25.98
C PHE A 189 -2.04 9.92 -25.73
N GLN A 190 -3.13 10.17 -26.47
CA GLN A 190 -4.00 11.33 -26.24
C GLN A 190 -4.62 11.31 -24.83
N ASN A 191 -5.06 10.12 -24.39
CA ASN A 191 -5.72 9.96 -23.10
C ASN A 191 -4.75 9.75 -21.93
N LYS A 192 -3.43 9.63 -22.18
CA LYS A 192 -2.42 9.30 -21.16
C LYS A 192 -2.46 10.25 -19.97
N HIS A 193 -2.54 11.55 -20.22
CA HIS A 193 -2.55 12.57 -19.17
C HIS A 193 -3.89 12.59 -18.42
N GLU A 194 -4.99 12.59 -19.15
CA GLU A 194 -6.34 12.62 -18.57
C GLU A 194 -6.60 11.39 -17.69
N ALA A 195 -6.14 10.21 -18.13
CA ALA A 195 -6.28 8.97 -17.38
C ALA A 195 -5.50 8.97 -16.05
N MET A 196 -4.47 9.80 -15.91
CA MET A 196 -3.67 9.93 -14.69
C MET A 196 -4.19 11.00 -13.73
N ASN A 197 -5.10 11.88 -14.16
CA ASN A 197 -5.60 12.97 -13.31
C ASN A 197 -6.24 12.44 -12.03
N ILE A 198 -7.18 11.49 -12.14
CA ILE A 198 -7.87 10.92 -10.97
C ILE A 198 -6.87 10.23 -10.03
N PRO A 199 -6.03 9.27 -10.48
CA PRO A 199 -5.04 8.64 -9.60
C PRO A 199 -4.12 9.62 -8.87
N LEU A 200 -3.64 10.65 -9.57
CA LEU A 200 -2.73 11.64 -8.97
C LEU A 200 -3.44 12.51 -7.93
N ILE A 201 -4.66 12.97 -8.22
CA ILE A 201 -5.46 13.77 -7.29
C ILE A 201 -5.81 12.96 -6.04
N SER A 202 -6.27 11.72 -6.19
CA SER A 202 -6.62 10.85 -5.07
C SER A 202 -5.39 10.53 -4.19
N LEU A 203 -4.23 10.28 -4.80
CA LEU A 203 -2.96 10.12 -4.06
C LEU A 203 -2.59 11.38 -3.27
N LEU A 204 -2.64 12.55 -3.90
CA LEU A 204 -2.31 13.83 -3.24
C LEU A 204 -3.27 14.12 -2.09
N ARG A 205 -4.57 13.92 -2.30
CA ARG A 205 -5.59 14.12 -1.27
C ARG A 205 -5.35 13.21 -0.07
N GLY A 206 -5.14 11.92 -0.30
CA GLY A 206 -4.89 10.98 0.79
C GLY A 206 -3.57 11.27 1.54
N GLN A 207 -2.52 11.72 0.84
CA GLN A 207 -1.28 12.18 1.48
C GLN A 207 -1.49 13.43 2.32
N GLU A 208 -2.27 14.40 1.83
CA GLU A 208 -2.59 15.63 2.54
C GLU A 208 -3.40 15.35 3.82
N ALA A 209 -4.41 14.49 3.73
CA ALA A 209 -5.20 14.05 4.88
C ALA A 209 -4.31 13.40 5.94
N MET A 210 -3.47 12.44 5.53
CA MET A 210 -2.53 11.76 6.40
C MET A 210 -1.55 12.72 7.09
N LEU A 211 -0.92 13.62 6.34
CA LEU A 211 0.00 14.62 6.90
C LEU A 211 -0.69 15.59 7.86
N SER A 212 -1.94 15.94 7.58
CA SER A 212 -2.73 16.83 8.44
C SER A 212 -3.02 16.17 9.79
N SER A 213 -3.39 14.89 9.79
CA SER A 213 -3.61 14.12 11.01
C SER A 213 -2.34 13.91 11.83
N PHE A 214 -1.19 13.68 11.17
CA PHE A 214 0.09 13.61 11.86
C PHE A 214 0.46 14.92 12.56
N LYS A 215 0.15 16.07 11.94
CA LYS A 215 0.42 17.40 12.51
C LYS A 215 -0.54 17.76 13.63
N SER A 216 -1.80 17.37 13.53
CA SER A 216 -2.83 17.67 14.53
C SER A 216 -2.70 16.80 15.79
N THR A 217 -2.00 15.66 15.71
CA THR A 217 -1.70 14.79 16.85
C THR A 217 -0.61 15.43 17.72
N PRO A 218 -0.93 15.96 18.92
CA PRO A 218 0.03 16.73 19.70
C PRO A 218 1.15 15.84 20.24
N PHE A 219 2.39 16.10 19.80
CA PHE A 219 3.58 15.52 20.42
C PHE A 219 3.76 16.12 21.81
N THR A 220 3.38 15.38 22.85
CA THR A 220 3.66 15.76 24.24
C THR A 220 4.83 14.90 24.73
N PRO A 221 6.08 15.41 24.76
CA PRO A 221 7.20 14.65 25.30
C PRO A 221 6.91 14.28 26.74
N PHE A 222 6.95 12.99 27.05
CA PHE A 222 6.69 12.47 28.39
C PHE A 222 7.96 11.89 28.98
N TYR A 223 8.32 12.38 30.16
CA TYR A 223 9.43 11.85 30.96
C TYR A 223 8.87 11.10 32.15
N PHE A 224 9.36 9.89 32.42
CA PHE A 224 9.13 9.24 33.70
C PHE A 224 9.74 10.11 34.81
N ALA A 225 8.89 10.75 35.62
CA ALA A 225 9.39 11.45 36.78
C ALA A 225 9.94 10.41 37.77
N LYS A 226 11.25 10.44 38.03
CA LYS A 226 11.94 9.70 39.11
C LYS A 226 11.29 9.88 40.50
N SER A 227 10.36 10.82 40.65
CA SER A 227 9.81 11.30 41.92
C SER A 227 8.74 10.41 42.56
N GLN A 228 8.10 9.47 41.85
CA GLN A 228 7.08 8.62 42.47
C GLN A 228 7.66 7.46 43.30
N GLN A 229 8.89 7.01 43.03
CA GLN A 229 9.58 6.05 43.90
C GLN A 229 9.95 6.67 45.26
N ASN A 230 10.31 7.96 45.29
CA ASN A 230 10.64 8.66 46.53
C ASN A 230 9.41 8.98 47.40
N GLN A 231 8.23 9.17 46.80
CA GLN A 231 7.01 9.43 47.58
C GLN A 231 6.53 8.20 48.35
N ASN A 232 6.62 7.00 47.75
CA ASN A 232 6.27 5.75 48.44
C ASN A 232 7.33 5.34 49.48
N GLN A 233 8.62 5.62 49.23
CA GLN A 233 9.67 5.41 50.25
C GLN A 233 9.51 6.36 51.45
N ASN A 234 9.17 7.63 51.22
CA ASN A 234 8.94 8.59 52.32
C ASN A 234 7.66 8.29 53.12
N GLN A 235 6.60 7.78 52.48
CA GLN A 235 5.38 7.37 53.20
C GLN A 235 5.61 6.12 54.07
N ASN A 236 6.37 5.13 53.59
CA ASN A 236 6.73 3.96 54.40
C ASN A 236 7.70 4.29 55.54
N GLN A 237 8.63 5.23 55.33
CA GLN A 237 9.51 5.71 56.41
C GLN A 237 8.74 6.49 57.49
N ASN A 238 7.78 7.33 57.10
CA ASN A 238 6.95 8.08 58.05
C ASN A 238 5.99 7.17 58.85
N GLN A 239 5.46 6.11 58.24
CA GLN A 239 4.64 5.12 58.97
C GLN A 239 5.46 4.30 59.96
N ASN A 240 6.68 3.89 59.60
CA ASN A 240 7.58 3.18 60.52
C ASN A 240 8.10 4.08 61.67
N GLN A 241 8.34 5.37 61.41
CA GLN A 241 8.71 6.32 62.48
C GLN A 241 7.55 6.58 63.45
N ASN A 242 6.31 6.69 62.98
CA ASN A 242 5.14 6.86 63.84
C ASN A 242 4.84 5.60 64.67
N GLN A 243 5.06 4.40 64.14
CA GLN A 243 4.94 3.16 64.92
C GLN A 243 6.04 3.06 66.00
N ASN A 244 7.27 3.44 65.69
CA ASN A 244 8.37 3.45 66.67
C ASN A 244 8.20 4.53 67.76
N GLN A 245 7.64 5.70 67.42
CA GLN A 245 7.32 6.73 68.41
C GLN A 245 6.19 6.29 69.35
N ASN A 246 5.15 5.62 68.82
CA ASN A 246 4.07 5.07 69.65
C ASN A 246 4.53 3.91 70.55
N GLN A 247 5.48 3.08 70.09
CA GLN A 247 6.10 2.05 70.94
C GLN A 247 7.00 2.65 72.03
N ASN A 248 7.76 3.71 71.72
CA ASN A 248 8.61 4.39 72.71
C ASN A 248 7.80 5.20 73.74
N GLN A 249 6.66 5.79 73.35
CA GLN A 249 5.76 6.44 74.31
C GLN A 249 5.10 5.41 75.24
N ASN A 250 4.70 4.24 74.73
CA ASN A 250 4.14 3.17 75.56
C ASN A 250 5.18 2.49 76.49
N GLN A 251 6.47 2.49 76.12
CA GLN A 251 7.53 2.03 77.03
C GLN A 251 7.88 3.07 78.12
N ASN A 252 7.78 4.37 77.83
CA ASN A 252 8.01 5.41 78.84
C ASN A 252 6.93 5.48 79.92
N TYR A 253 5.69 5.05 79.64
CA TYR A 253 4.64 4.95 80.66
C TYR A 253 4.78 3.74 81.59
N LEU A 254 5.64 2.75 81.27
CA LEU A 254 5.89 1.59 82.13
C LEU A 254 7.17 1.71 82.99
N LEU A 255 7.98 2.76 82.81
CA LEU A 255 9.26 2.96 83.52
C LEU A 255 9.23 4.06 84.59
N THR A 256 8.08 4.70 84.82
CA THR A 256 7.85 5.64 85.94
C THR A 256 6.91 5.07 86.99
N GLU A 257 7.12 3.83 87.39
CA GLU A 257 6.80 3.44 88.76
C GLU A 257 8.11 3.26 89.52
N LYS A 258 8.29 4.00 90.62
CA LYS A 258 8.90 3.38 91.80
C LYS A 258 8.21 3.83 93.11
N PRO A 259 7.84 2.87 93.98
CA PRO A 259 7.20 3.10 95.27
C PRO A 259 8.23 3.33 96.40
N LYS A 260 7.76 3.83 97.56
CA LYS A 260 8.29 3.79 98.97
C LYS A 260 7.98 5.13 99.67
N ASN A 261 7.62 5.29 100.94
CA ASN A 261 7.49 4.46 102.18
C ASN A 261 6.57 5.29 103.14
N PHE A 262 5.57 4.72 103.83
CA PHE A 262 5.61 4.27 105.24
C PHE A 262 6.55 5.06 106.18
N ASP A 263 6.03 6.08 106.88
CA ASP A 263 5.82 6.10 108.35
C ASP A 263 5.70 7.53 108.91
N LYS A 264 4.87 7.66 109.96
CA LYS A 264 4.59 8.83 110.85
C LYS A 264 3.49 9.78 110.35
N GLU A 265 2.46 10.15 111.12
CA GLU A 265 2.23 10.04 112.56
C GLU A 265 0.72 10.08 112.81
N ILE A 266 0.29 9.21 113.73
CA ILE A 266 -0.98 9.27 114.43
C ILE A 266 -0.94 10.53 115.30
N GLU A 267 -1.80 11.51 115.05
CA GLU A 267 -2.36 12.39 116.08
C GLU A 267 -3.50 13.24 115.49
N ASP A 268 -4.54 13.41 116.32
CA ASP A 268 -5.68 14.34 116.18
C ASP A 268 -6.92 13.90 115.37
N GLU A 269 -7.48 12.77 115.81
CA GLU A 269 -8.90 12.79 116.20
C GLU A 269 -9.12 13.82 117.33
N LYS A 270 -10.18 14.63 117.18
CA LYS A 270 -10.76 15.59 118.14
C LYS A 270 -10.26 17.04 118.02
N LYS A 271 -11.02 17.86 117.28
CA LYS A 271 -11.79 18.97 117.87
C LYS A 271 -12.69 19.65 116.84
N ASN A 272 -13.96 19.79 117.24
CA ASN A 272 -14.83 20.94 117.02
C ASN A 272 -15.37 21.14 115.58
N ASN A 273 -16.64 20.87 115.26
CA ASN A 273 -17.88 21.22 115.98
C ASN A 273 -17.90 22.68 116.46
N GLU A 274 -18.90 23.45 115.99
CA GLU A 274 -19.21 24.86 116.31
C GLU A 274 -18.33 25.87 115.55
N LYS A 275 -18.83 26.70 114.63
CA LYS A 275 -20.04 27.56 114.62
C LYS A 275 -20.42 27.94 113.19
#